data_AF-A0A945S0Y0-F1
#
_entry.id   AF-A0A945S0Y0-F1
#
_cell.length_a   1.000
_cell.length_b   1.000
_cell.length_c   1.000
_cell.angle_alpha   90.00
_cell.angle_beta   90.00
_cell.angle_gamma   90.00
#
_symmetry.space_group_name_H-M   'P 1'
#
loop_
_entity.id
_entity.type
_entity.pdbx_description
1 polymer ?
#
loop_
_entity_poly.entity_id
_entity_poly.type
_entity_poly.pdbx_seq_one_letter_code
_entity_poly.pdbx_strand_id
1 'polypeptide(L)' 'MSLQSGRLMLQDALKELLTSWAATEDEWRDSKRRQFRDDHVAPLEPTVNMAIDAGEHLAKLIAKAKHDCE' A
#
# COMPACT_ATOMS: atom_id res chain seq x y z
N MET A 1 -10.23 -13.30 7.38
CA MET A 1 -9.50 -12.01 7.32
C MET A 1 -10.52 -10.89 7.41
N SER A 2 -10.30 -9.89 8.26
CA SER A 2 -11.11 -8.66 8.29
C SER A 2 -10.50 -7.61 7.36
N LEU A 3 -11.32 -6.64 6.89
CA LEU A 3 -10.81 -5.50 6.11
C LEU A 3 -9.67 -4.77 6.82
N GLN A 4 -9.77 -4.64 8.15
CA GLN A 4 -8.74 -4.01 8.96
C GLN A 4 -7.42 -4.79 8.95
N SER A 5 -7.47 -6.12 9.04
CA SER A 5 -6.26 -6.95 8.95
C SER A 5 -5.61 -6.88 7.57
N GLY A 6 -6.40 -6.88 6.49
CA GLY A 6 -5.86 -6.77 5.13
C GLY A 6 -5.19 -5.42 4.87
N ARG A 7 -5.73 -4.34 5.44
CA ARG A 7 -5.14 -2.99 5.34
C ARG A 7 -3.77 -2.91 6.01
N LEU A 8 -3.63 -3.45 7.21
CA LEU A 8 -2.35 -3.47 7.93
C LEU A 8 -1.31 -4.26 7.15
N MET A 9 -1.69 -5.43 6.62
CA MET A 9 -0.80 -6.24 5.78
C MET A 9 -0.33 -5.48 4.52
N LEU A 10 -1.21 -4.71 3.88
CA LEU A 10 -0.84 -3.89 2.72
C LEU A 10 0.13 -2.76 3.10
N GLN A 11 -0.08 -2.11 4.25
CA GLN A 11 0.84 -1.09 4.76
C GLN A 11 2.22 -1.67 5.06
N ASP A 12 2.27 -2.82 5.74
CA ASP A 12 3.53 -3.49 6.09
C ASP A 12 4.28 -3.94 4.83
N ALA A 13 3.58 -4.55 3.87
CA ALA A 13 4.18 -5.00 2.61
C ALA A 13 4.73 -3.83 1.77
N LEU A 14 4.02 -2.69 1.71
CA LEU A 14 4.52 -1.50 1.02
C LEU A 14 5.78 -0.96 1.70
N LYS A 15 5.80 -0.91 3.03
CA LYS A 15 6.95 -0.45 3.80
C LYS A 15 8.17 -1.35 3.59
N GLU A 16 7.96 -2.66 3.60
CA GLU A 16 9.01 -3.65 3.33
C GLU A 16 9.58 -3.46 1.92
N LEU A 17 8.72 -3.34 0.91
CA LEU A 17 9.11 -3.08 -0.47
C LEU A 17 9.97 -1.81 -0.60
N LEU A 18 9.53 -0.69 -0.02
CA LEU A 18 10.26 0.58 -0.11
C LEU A 18 11.61 0.52 0.61
N THR A 19 11.68 -0.23 1.72
CA THR A 19 12.94 -0.46 2.46
C THR A 19 13.92 -1.28 1.62
N SER A 20 13.46 -2.39 1.03
CA SER A 20 14.27 -3.21 0.14
C SER A 20 14.69 -2.46 -1.13
N TRP A 21 13.80 -1.62 -1.67
CA TRP A 21 14.11 -0.76 -2.81
C TRP A 21 15.21 0.23 -2.47
N ALA A 22 15.14 0.94 -1.34
CA ALA A 22 16.18 1.88 -0.91
C ALA A 22 17.56 1.20 -0.81
N ALA A 23 17.64 0.01 -0.21
CA ALA A 23 18.88 -0.76 -0.16
C ALA A 23 19.37 -1.18 -1.56
N THR A 24 18.44 -1.49 -2.46
CA THR A 24 18.78 -1.81 -3.87
C THR A 24 19.33 -0.59 -4.60
N GLU A 25 18.81 0.61 -4.34
CA GLU A 25 19.28 1.85 -4.99
C GLU A 25 20.72 2.22 -4.61
N ASP A 26 21.19 1.79 -3.43
CA ASP A 26 22.57 2.04 -2.96
C ASP A 26 23.61 1.31 -3.83
N GLU A 27 23.29 0.10 -4.28
CA GLU A 27 24.15 -0.75 -5.11
C GLU A 27 23.86 -0.58 -6.61
N TRP A 28 22.59 -0.48 -7.00
CA TRP A 28 22.18 -0.39 -8.40
C TRP A 28 22.16 1.06 -8.89
N ARG A 29 23.23 1.51 -9.57
CA ARG A 29 23.43 2.95 -9.90
C ARG A 29 23.24 3.34 -11.36
N ASP A 30 22.80 2.43 -12.21
CA ASP A 30 22.67 2.69 -13.64
C ASP A 30 21.37 3.46 -14.01
N SER A 31 21.18 3.71 -15.30
CA SER A 31 19.97 4.35 -15.82
C SER A 31 18.73 3.45 -15.75
N LYS A 32 18.90 2.12 -15.69
CA LYS A 32 17.79 1.15 -15.58
C LYS A 32 17.18 1.18 -14.19
N ARG A 33 17.95 1.45 -13.13
CA ARG A 33 17.41 1.71 -11.79
C ARG A 33 16.36 2.83 -11.83
N ARG A 34 16.70 3.97 -12.43
CA ARG A 34 15.77 5.13 -12.52
C ARG A 34 14.49 4.77 -13.27
N GLN A 35 14.65 4.13 -14.44
CA GLN A 35 13.50 3.67 -15.22
C GLN A 35 12.61 2.71 -14.42
N PHE A 36 13.21 1.74 -13.72
CA PHE A 36 12.46 0.79 -12.91
C PHE A 36 11.71 1.46 -11.76
N ARG A 37 12.34 2.44 -11.10
CA ARG A 37 11.68 3.23 -10.07
C ARG A 37 10.44 3.93 -10.62
N ASP A 38 10.60 4.65 -11.71
CA ASP A 38 9.54 5.50 -12.25
C ASP A 38 8.39 4.66 -12.84
N ASP A 39 8.72 3.56 -13.51
CA ASP A 39 7.73 2.70 -14.19
C ASP A 39 7.01 1.75 -13.21
N HIS A 40 7.64 1.37 -12.10
CA HIS A 40 7.12 0.30 -11.22
C HIS A 40 7.03 0.66 -9.75
N VAL A 41 8.05 1.27 -9.15
CA VAL A 41 8.08 1.49 -7.68
C VAL A 41 7.28 2.72 -7.28
N ALA A 42 7.52 3.85 -7.94
CA ALA A 42 6.87 5.13 -7.65
C ALA A 42 5.34 5.08 -7.79
N PRO A 43 4.74 4.36 -8.76
CA PRO A 43 3.29 4.24 -8.86
C PRO A 43 2.65 3.39 -7.75
N LEU A 44 3.40 2.50 -7.09
CA LEU A 44 2.83 1.58 -6.10
C LEU A 44 2.41 2.29 -4.82
N GLU A 45 3.21 3.23 -4.31
CA GLU A 45 2.92 3.96 -3.08
C GLU A 45 1.55 4.67 -3.11
N PRO A 46 1.25 5.56 -4.09
CA PRO A 46 -0.06 6.20 -4.15
C PRO A 46 -1.19 5.18 -4.40
N THR A 47 -0.96 4.15 -5.22
CA THR A 47 -1.99 3.13 -5.53
C THR A 47 -2.37 2.32 -4.29
N VAL A 48 -1.39 1.90 -3.50
CA VAL A 48 -1.63 1.14 -2.26
C VAL A 48 -2.27 2.02 -1.20
N ASN A 49 -1.84 3.28 -1.06
CA ASN A 49 -2.47 4.24 -0.16
C ASN A 49 -3.96 4.47 -0.52
N MET A 50 -4.29 4.59 -1.79
CA MET A 50 -5.70 4.67 -2.23
C MET A 50 -6.51 3.42 -1.85
N ALA A 51 -5.93 2.23 -1.96
CA ALA A 51 -6.59 0.99 -1.58
C ALA A 51 -6.82 0.89 -0.06
N ILE A 52 -5.84 1.33 0.74
CA ILE A 52 -5.93 1.44 2.20
C ILE A 52 -7.07 2.36 2.60
N ASP A 53 -7.14 3.55 1.99
CA ASP A 53 -8.17 4.57 2.25
C ASP A 53 -9.57 4.07 1.89
N ALA A 54 -9.72 3.46 0.71
CA ALA A 54 -10.97 2.83 0.29
C ALA A 54 -11.40 1.71 1.27
N GLY A 55 -10.45 0.92 1.75
CA GLY A 55 -10.68 -0.09 2.78
C GLY A 55 -11.17 0.50 4.10
N GLU A 56 -10.63 1.65 4.53
CA GLU A 56 -11.14 2.37 5.71
C GLU A 56 -12.59 2.81 5.52
N HIS A 57 -12.89 3.37 4.36
CA HIS A 57 -14.21 3.88 4.05
C HIS A 57 -15.26 2.75 4.07
N LEU A 58 -14.94 1.62 3.46
CA LEU A 58 -15.79 0.42 3.47
C LEU A 58 -16.00 -0.11 4.90
N ALA A 59 -14.95 -0.16 5.72
CA ALA A 59 -15.07 -0.60 7.11
C ALA A 59 -16.03 0.29 7.91
N LYS A 60 -15.98 1.62 7.71
CA LYS A 60 -16.89 2.58 8.34
C LYS A 60 -18.35 2.36 7.90
N LEU A 61 -18.58 2.15 6.60
CA LEU A 61 -19.92 1.90 6.07
C LEU A 61 -20.52 0.59 6.60
N ILE A 62 -19.72 -0.48 6.67
CA ILE A 62 -20.16 -1.77 7.21
C ILE A 62 -20.50 -1.64 8.70
N ALA A 63 -19.67 -0.93 9.47
CA ALA A 63 -19.94 -0.70 10.90
C ALA A 63 -21.24 0.09 11.10
N LYS A 64 -21.46 1.14 10.30
CA LYS A 64 -22.70 1.91 10.33
C LYS A 64 -23.92 1.07 9.97
N ALA A 65 -23.86 0.31 8.87
CA ALA A 65 -24.97 -0.52 8.43
C ALA A 65 -25.37 -1.57 9.48
N LYS A 66 -24.39 -2.13 10.21
CA LYS A 66 -24.66 -3.02 11.34
C LYS A 66 -25.40 -2.31 12.46
N HIS A 67 -24.94 -1.12 12.85
CA HIS A 67 -25.59 -0.32 13.89
C HIS A 67 -27.01 0.09 13.52
N ASP A 68 -27.24 0.45 12.26
CA ASP A 68 -28.56 0.85 11.76
C ASP A 68 -29.57 -0.33 11.67
N CYS A 69 -29.09 -1.58 11.77
CA CYS A 69 -29.89 -2.80 11.73
C CYS A 69 -30.07 -3.47 13.10
N GLU A 70 -29.48 -2.92 14.16
CA GLU A 70 -29.69 -3.28 15.56
C GLU A 70 -30.84 -2.47 16.16
#